data_AF-A0A558AI35-F1
#
_entry.id   AF-A0A558AI35-F1
#
_cell.length_a   1.000
_cell.length_b   1.000
_cell.length_c   1.000
_cell.angle_alpha   90.00
_cell.angle_beta   90.00
_cell.angle_gamma   90.00
#
_symmetry.space_group_name_H-M   'P 1'
#
loop_
_entity.id
_entity.type
_entity.pdbx_description
1 polymer ?
#
loop_
_entity_poly.entity_id
_entity_poly.type
_entity_poly.pdbx_seq_one_letter_code
_entity_poly.pdbx_strand_id
1 'polypeptide(L)'
;MKSRGETPLRADAARNRERVLRIAREQLAAGDDSLQLNTIARLAGVGVGTVYRHFPGRQALLEAVSSASLEKLAERAESAATGAEPLAELHELLRFALTRALNELGFAEVLESPSAADARTTALKSRFDRALGKLLRRATQDGHVRADLRASDIRRLLGGTTHALRCGPH
;
A
#
# COMPACT_ATOMS: atom_id res chain seq x y z
N MET A 1 -4.04 -42.19 -10.87
CA MET A 1 -3.38 -41.45 -9.77
C MET A 1 -2.01 -40.94 -10.23
N LYS A 2 -1.86 -39.60 -10.35
CA LYS A 2 -0.65 -38.73 -10.23
C LYS A 2 -0.52 -37.68 -11.35
N SER A 3 -0.95 -36.46 -11.00
CA SER A 3 -0.58 -35.17 -11.62
C SER A 3 0.90 -34.89 -11.38
N ARG A 4 1.67 -34.59 -12.44
CA ARG A 4 3.10 -34.23 -12.36
C ARG A 4 3.47 -32.96 -13.15
N GLY A 5 2.49 -32.18 -13.58
CA GLY A 5 2.69 -30.94 -14.37
C GLY A 5 2.50 -29.62 -13.61
N GLU A 6 2.01 -29.64 -12.38
CA GLU A 6 1.58 -28.42 -11.66
C GLU A 6 2.71 -27.65 -10.96
N THR A 7 3.79 -28.31 -10.56
CA THR A 7 4.86 -27.70 -9.74
C THR A 7 5.80 -26.78 -10.53
N PRO A 8 6.27 -27.13 -11.74
CA PRO A 8 7.17 -26.27 -12.52
C PRO A 8 6.49 -24.98 -12.97
N LEU A 9 5.24 -25.08 -13.46
CA LEU A 9 4.46 -23.95 -13.97
C LEU A 9 4.12 -22.93 -12.88
N ARG A 10 3.80 -23.39 -11.66
CA ARG A 10 3.59 -22.49 -10.50
C ARG A 10 4.86 -21.75 -10.10
N ALA A 11 6.01 -22.44 -10.12
CA ALA A 11 7.30 -21.82 -9.83
C ALA A 11 7.70 -20.78 -10.88
N ASP A 12 7.44 -21.04 -12.17
CA ASP A 12 7.66 -20.07 -13.24
C ASP A 12 6.75 -18.84 -13.12
N ALA A 13 5.46 -19.05 -12.82
CA ALA A 13 4.52 -17.96 -12.58
C ALA A 13 4.95 -17.06 -11.41
N ALA A 14 5.42 -17.66 -10.30
CA ALA A 14 5.94 -16.92 -9.15
C ALA A 14 7.18 -16.09 -9.51
N ARG A 15 8.16 -16.70 -10.21
CA ARG A 15 9.36 -15.99 -10.68
C ARG A 15 9.02 -14.84 -11.64
N ASN A 16 8.08 -15.04 -12.55
CA ASN A 16 7.64 -14.00 -13.48
C ASN A 16 6.97 -12.84 -12.72
N ARG A 17 6.10 -13.15 -11.75
CA ARG A 17 5.49 -12.14 -10.87
C ARG A 17 6.55 -11.33 -10.12
N GLU A 18 7.56 -12.00 -9.55
CA GLU A 18 8.64 -11.32 -8.83
C GLU A 18 9.49 -10.42 -9.73
N ARG A 19 9.82 -10.86 -10.95
CA ARG A 19 10.52 -10.03 -11.94
C ARG A 19 9.73 -8.77 -12.29
N VAL A 20 8.43 -8.91 -12.52
CA VAL A 20 7.54 -7.77 -12.81
C VAL A 20 7.51 -6.79 -11.64
N LEU A 21 7.36 -7.29 -10.41
CA LEU A 21 7.36 -6.44 -9.21
C LEU A 21 8.71 -5.75 -8.97
N ARG A 22 9.83 -6.42 -9.26
CA ARG A 22 11.16 -5.83 -9.18
C ARG A 22 11.30 -4.66 -10.15
N ILE A 23 10.98 -4.86 -11.43
CA ILE A 23 11.04 -3.79 -12.44
C ILE A 23 10.11 -2.63 -12.06
N ALA A 24 8.89 -2.91 -11.57
CA ALA A 24 7.97 -1.86 -11.13
C ALA A 24 8.55 -1.02 -9.98
N ARG A 25 9.21 -1.65 -9.00
CA ARG A 25 9.91 -0.93 -7.92
C ARG A 25 11.07 -0.10 -8.44
N GLU A 26 11.83 -0.60 -9.41
CA GLU A 26 12.95 0.13 -10.01
C GLU A 26 12.47 1.37 -10.78
N GLN A 27 11.37 1.28 -11.53
CA GLN A 27 10.77 2.43 -12.22
C GLN A 27 10.28 3.48 -11.22
N LEU A 28 9.57 3.06 -10.17
CA LEU A 28 9.13 3.95 -9.10
C LEU A 28 10.32 4.62 -8.40
N ALA A 29 11.38 3.87 -8.08
CA ALA A 29 12.59 4.43 -7.47
C ALA A 29 13.29 5.45 -8.38
N ALA A 30 13.16 5.31 -9.71
CA ALA A 30 13.68 6.26 -10.69
C ALA A 30 12.76 7.47 -10.92
N GLY A 31 11.62 7.56 -10.23
CA GLY A 31 10.67 8.66 -10.38
C GLY A 31 9.60 8.46 -11.46
N ASP A 32 9.60 7.32 -12.16
CA ASP A 32 8.53 6.98 -13.12
C ASP A 32 7.37 6.29 -12.40
N ASP A 33 6.29 7.04 -12.19
CA ASP A 33 5.05 6.57 -11.57
C ASP A 33 3.99 6.07 -12.56
N SER A 34 4.29 6.09 -13.87
CA SER A 34 3.34 5.71 -14.92
C SER A 34 2.99 4.23 -14.87
N LEU A 35 3.94 3.37 -14.47
CA LEU A 35 3.78 1.92 -14.32
C LEU A 35 3.07 1.26 -15.51
N GLN A 36 3.44 1.65 -16.73
CA GLN A 36 2.84 1.12 -17.96
C GLN A 36 3.13 -0.38 -18.13
N LEU A 37 2.09 -1.22 -18.09
CA LEU A 37 2.23 -2.69 -18.04
C LEU A 37 3.03 -3.25 -19.21
N ASN A 38 2.85 -2.73 -20.42
CA ASN A 38 3.59 -3.16 -21.61
C ASN A 38 5.09 -2.84 -21.49
N THR A 39 5.43 -1.67 -20.96
CA THR A 39 6.82 -1.27 -20.69
C THR A 39 7.43 -2.19 -19.63
N ILE A 40 6.71 -2.42 -18.53
CA ILE A 40 7.16 -3.33 -17.46
C ILE A 40 7.35 -4.76 -17.98
N ALA A 41 6.42 -5.26 -18.80
CA ALA A 41 6.51 -6.60 -19.41
C ALA A 41 7.78 -6.75 -20.26
N ARG A 42 8.06 -5.76 -21.12
CA ARG A 42 9.26 -5.71 -21.96
C ARG A 42 10.53 -5.69 -21.11
N LEU A 43 10.61 -4.82 -20.11
CA LEU A 43 11.77 -4.71 -19.22
C LEU A 43 11.97 -5.94 -18.34
N ALA A 44 10.89 -6.62 -17.93
CA ALA A 44 10.94 -7.84 -17.14
C ALA A 44 11.27 -9.10 -17.97
N GLY A 45 11.24 -9.00 -19.30
CA GLY A 45 11.37 -10.15 -20.20
C GLY A 45 10.21 -11.14 -20.05
N VAL A 46 9.01 -10.66 -19.73
CA VAL A 46 7.81 -11.46 -19.50
C VAL A 46 6.77 -11.11 -20.56
N GLY A 47 6.04 -12.11 -21.07
CA GLY A 47 4.96 -11.88 -22.04
C GLY A 47 3.87 -10.96 -21.48
N VAL A 48 3.39 -10.02 -22.30
CA VAL A 48 2.35 -9.04 -21.91
C VAL A 48 1.10 -9.72 -21.35
N GLY A 49 0.62 -10.79 -22.01
CA GLY A 49 -0.53 -11.56 -21.52
C GLY A 49 -0.32 -12.19 -20.13
N THR A 50 0.91 -12.55 -19.78
CA THR A 50 1.25 -13.06 -18.44
C THR A 50 1.18 -11.93 -17.40
N VAL A 51 1.65 -10.72 -17.74
CA VAL A 51 1.55 -9.56 -16.85
C VAL A 51 0.08 -9.20 -16.59
N TYR A 52 -0.74 -9.07 -17.64
CA TYR A 52 -2.16 -8.73 -17.48
C TYR A 52 -2.95 -9.78 -16.69
N ARG A 53 -2.59 -11.07 -16.78
CA ARG A 53 -3.19 -12.13 -15.95
C ARG A 53 -2.88 -11.97 -14.46
N HIS A 54 -1.69 -11.47 -14.11
CA HIS A 54 -1.29 -11.26 -12.72
C HIS A 54 -1.68 -9.87 -12.19
N PHE A 55 -1.76 -8.89 -13.07
CA PHE A 55 -1.99 -7.49 -12.78
C PHE A 55 -2.94 -6.94 -13.85
N PRO A 56 -4.27 -6.95 -13.62
CA PRO A 56 -5.24 -6.53 -14.63
C PRO A 56 -5.13 -5.05 -15.06
N GLY A 57 -4.36 -4.24 -14.34
CA GLY A 57 -4.08 -2.85 -14.67
C GLY A 57 -3.04 -2.22 -13.76
N ARG A 58 -2.73 -0.93 -14.00
CA ARG A 58 -1.72 -0.16 -13.26
C ARG A 58 -1.96 -0.21 -11.76
N GLN A 59 -3.21 0.00 -11.35
CA GLN A 59 -3.60 -0.01 -9.95
C GLN A 59 -3.26 -1.35 -9.28
N ALA A 60 -3.58 -2.49 -9.91
CA ALA A 60 -3.27 -3.80 -9.35
C ALA A 60 -1.75 -4.04 -9.21
N LEU A 61 -0.95 -3.54 -10.15
CA LEU A 61 0.51 -3.59 -10.06
C LEU A 61 1.03 -2.72 -8.91
N LEU A 62 0.53 -1.48 -8.81
CA LEU A 62 0.95 -0.54 -7.76
C LEU A 62 0.57 -1.03 -6.35
N GLU A 63 -0.62 -1.60 -6.20
CA GLU A 63 -1.08 -2.25 -4.97
C GLU A 63 -0.18 -3.42 -4.58
N ALA A 64 0.18 -4.27 -5.55
CA ALA A 64 1.06 -5.41 -5.28
C ALA A 64 2.49 -4.96 -4.90
N VAL A 65 2.99 -3.87 -5.49
CA VAL A 65 4.26 -3.25 -5.08
C VAL A 65 4.17 -2.73 -3.64
N SER A 66 3.05 -2.08 -3.29
CA SER A 66 2.82 -1.44 -1.99
C SER A 66 2.41 -2.41 -0.87
N SER A 67 2.13 -3.68 -1.20
CA SER A 67 1.52 -4.64 -0.28
C SER A 67 2.30 -4.83 1.03
N ALA A 68 3.64 -4.89 0.98
CA ALA A 68 4.45 -5.09 2.18
C ALA A 68 4.40 -3.87 3.12
N SER A 69 4.35 -2.67 2.56
CA SER A 69 4.25 -1.42 3.34
C SER A 69 2.86 -1.24 3.92
N LEU A 70 1.80 -1.63 3.18
CA LEU A 70 0.43 -1.65 3.69
C LEU A 70 0.26 -2.64 4.84
N GLU A 71 0.88 -3.82 4.73
CA GLU A 71 0.84 -4.85 5.78
C GLU A 71 1.49 -4.36 7.06
N LYS A 72 2.71 -3.79 6.97
CA LYS A 72 3.39 -3.15 8.12
C LYS A 72 2.59 -1.99 8.70
N LEU A 73 1.92 -1.20 7.87
CA LEU A 73 1.07 -0.10 8.33
C LEU A 73 -0.14 -0.63 9.11
N ALA A 74 -0.80 -1.68 8.63
CA ALA A 74 -1.92 -2.31 9.32
C ALA A 74 -1.49 -2.94 10.65
N GLU A 75 -0.36 -3.64 10.68
CA GLU A 75 0.23 -4.20 11.91
C GLU A 75 0.54 -3.12 12.95
N ARG A 76 1.17 -2.02 12.52
CA ARG A 76 1.45 -0.89 13.41
C ARG A 76 0.19 -0.24 13.94
N ALA A 77 -0.83 -0.07 13.11
CA ALA A 77 -2.10 0.49 13.56
C ALA A 77 -2.78 -0.41 14.61
N GLU A 78 -2.68 -1.73 14.46
CA GLU A 78 -3.22 -2.66 15.46
C GLU A 78 -2.47 -2.61 16.77
N SER A 79 -1.14 -2.58 16.74
CA SER A 79 -0.30 -2.42 17.92
C SER A 79 -0.64 -1.11 18.65
N ALA A 80 -0.68 0.00 17.89
CA ALA A 80 -1.01 1.33 18.39
C ALA A 80 -2.41 1.36 19.03
N ALA A 81 -3.38 0.67 18.43
CA ALA A 81 -4.75 0.59 18.96
C ALA A 81 -4.87 -0.09 20.33
N THR A 82 -3.84 -0.83 20.76
CA THR A 82 -3.72 -1.44 22.10
C THR A 82 -2.65 -0.81 22.99
N GLY A 83 -1.86 0.15 22.48
CA GLY A 83 -0.81 0.83 23.23
C GLY A 83 -1.35 1.67 24.40
N ALA A 84 -0.51 1.97 25.39
CA ALA A 84 -0.94 2.62 26.63
C ALA A 84 -1.33 4.09 26.43
N GLU A 85 -0.64 4.80 25.52
CA GLU A 85 -0.73 6.26 25.34
C GLU A 85 -1.32 6.61 23.95
N PRO A 86 -2.66 6.75 23.80
CA PRO A 86 -3.31 6.80 22.49
C PRO A 86 -2.82 7.94 21.59
N LEU A 87 -2.52 9.11 22.14
CA LEU A 87 -2.02 10.24 21.37
C LEU A 87 -0.59 9.99 20.86
N ALA A 88 0.30 9.46 21.70
CA ALA A 88 1.66 9.14 21.30
C ALA A 88 1.67 8.05 20.22
N GLU A 89 0.86 7.01 20.40
CA GLU A 89 0.68 5.93 19.43
C GLU A 89 0.13 6.43 18.08
N LEU A 90 -0.82 7.38 18.10
CA LEU A 90 -1.33 8.02 16.90
C LEU A 90 -0.23 8.82 16.17
N HIS A 91 0.58 9.59 16.91
CA HIS A 91 1.70 10.33 16.32
C HIS A 91 2.72 9.40 15.67
N GLU A 92 3.12 8.30 16.33
CA GLU A 92 4.04 7.32 15.76
C GLU A 92 3.48 6.66 14.50
N LEU A 93 2.19 6.31 14.52
CA LEU A 93 1.52 5.73 13.36
C LEU A 93 1.50 6.69 12.17
N LEU A 94 1.14 7.96 12.40
CA LEU A 94 1.12 9.00 11.37
C LEU A 94 2.52 9.28 10.83
N ARG A 95 3.54 9.36 11.69
CA ARG A 95 4.94 9.53 11.27
C ARG A 95 5.40 8.37 10.39
N PHE A 96 5.06 7.13 10.77
CA PHE A 96 5.37 5.96 9.96
C PHE A 96 4.69 6.03 8.60
N ALA A 97 3.40 6.35 8.55
CA ALA A 97 2.64 6.45 7.31
C ALA A 97 3.20 7.55 6.39
N LEU A 98 3.50 8.74 6.91
CA LEU A 98 4.09 9.85 6.17
C LEU A 98 5.49 9.51 5.64
N THR A 99 6.33 8.89 6.47
CA THR A 99 7.67 8.45 6.04
C THR A 99 7.57 7.51 4.84
N ARG A 100 6.63 6.56 4.85
CA ARG A 100 6.41 5.65 3.72
C ARG A 100 5.88 6.40 2.49
N ALA A 101 4.88 7.27 2.67
CA ALA A 101 4.29 8.04 1.59
C ALA A 101 5.30 8.95 0.86
N LEU A 102 6.27 9.50 1.60
CA LEU A 102 7.33 10.34 1.04
C LEU A 102 8.41 9.52 0.32
N ASN A 103 8.80 8.36 0.84
CA ASN A 103 9.89 7.56 0.30
C ASN A 103 9.45 6.52 -0.75
N GLU A 104 8.17 6.14 -0.78
CA GLU A 104 7.64 5.10 -1.65
C GLU A 104 6.60 5.68 -2.60
N LEU A 105 7.02 5.92 -3.85
CA LEU A 105 6.15 6.42 -4.91
C LEU A 105 4.90 5.55 -5.09
N GLY A 106 3.73 6.18 -5.10
CA GLY A 106 2.42 5.55 -5.22
C GLY A 106 1.88 4.89 -3.94
N PHE A 107 2.62 4.85 -2.82
CA PHE A 107 2.08 4.33 -1.55
C PHE A 107 0.89 5.16 -1.05
N ALA A 108 1.01 6.50 -1.10
CA ALA A 108 -0.07 7.41 -0.73
C ALA A 108 -1.31 7.22 -1.61
N GLU A 109 -1.12 7.06 -2.92
CA GLU A 109 -2.19 6.80 -3.90
C GLU A 109 -2.98 5.53 -3.53
N VAL A 110 -2.28 4.45 -3.22
CA VAL A 110 -2.91 3.19 -2.81
C VAL A 110 -3.65 3.34 -1.49
N LEU A 111 -3.07 4.04 -0.52
CA LEU A 111 -3.69 4.25 0.79
C LEU A 111 -4.96 5.12 0.68
N GLU A 112 -4.89 6.23 -0.07
CA GLU A 112 -5.99 7.17 -0.25
C GLU A 112 -7.15 6.58 -1.04
N SER A 113 -6.88 5.75 -2.05
CA SER A 113 -7.89 5.21 -2.95
C SER A 113 -9.12 4.66 -2.19
N PRO A 114 -10.36 4.93 -2.63
CA PRO A 114 -11.55 4.40 -1.97
C PRO A 114 -11.74 2.90 -2.21
N SER A 115 -11.22 2.40 -3.33
CA SER A 115 -11.32 0.99 -3.75
C SER A 115 -9.93 0.37 -3.93
N ALA A 116 -9.89 -0.95 -4.05
CA ALA A 116 -8.68 -1.67 -4.43
C ALA A 116 -8.99 -2.68 -5.53
N ALA A 117 -8.02 -2.91 -6.40
CA ALA A 117 -8.10 -3.91 -7.46
C ALA A 117 -7.84 -5.33 -6.94
N ASP A 118 -7.11 -5.46 -5.83
CA ASP A 118 -6.76 -6.73 -5.20
C ASP A 118 -7.46 -6.94 -3.84
N ALA A 119 -7.91 -8.18 -3.60
CA ALA A 119 -8.64 -8.55 -2.39
C ALA A 119 -7.77 -8.48 -1.12
N ARG A 120 -6.47 -8.80 -1.21
CA ARG A 120 -5.52 -8.64 -0.09
C ARG A 120 -5.36 -7.16 0.24
N THR A 121 -5.25 -6.28 -0.76
CA THR A 121 -5.21 -4.83 -0.53
C THR A 121 -6.47 -4.35 0.17
N THR A 122 -7.66 -4.79 -0.29
CA THR A 122 -8.93 -4.49 0.38
C THR A 122 -8.92 -4.93 1.86
N ALA A 123 -8.44 -6.14 2.13
CA ALA A 123 -8.36 -6.69 3.49
C ALA A 123 -7.39 -5.90 4.37
N LEU A 124 -6.21 -5.54 3.86
CA LEU A 124 -5.21 -4.75 4.59
C LEU A 124 -5.72 -3.34 4.91
N LYS A 125 -6.37 -2.67 3.96
CA LYS A 125 -6.99 -1.36 4.19
C LYS A 125 -8.10 -1.42 5.22
N SER A 126 -8.94 -2.45 5.15
CA SER A 126 -9.99 -2.69 6.15
C SER A 126 -9.42 -2.96 7.54
N ARG A 127 -8.32 -3.72 7.62
CA ARG A 127 -7.58 -3.99 8.87
C ARG A 127 -7.05 -2.70 9.48
N PHE A 128 -6.37 -1.89 8.66
CA PHE A 128 -5.88 -0.56 9.04
C PHE A 128 -7.01 0.36 9.51
N ASP A 129 -8.08 0.52 8.72
CA ASP A 129 -9.19 1.43 9.04
C ASP A 129 -9.88 1.05 10.36
N ARG A 130 -10.07 -0.26 10.64
CA ARG A 130 -10.62 -0.73 11.92
C ARG A 130 -9.71 -0.39 13.10
N ALA A 131 -8.42 -0.64 12.96
CA ALA A 131 -7.44 -0.40 14.01
C ALA A 131 -7.28 1.10 14.30
N LEU A 132 -7.12 1.91 13.25
CA LEU A 132 -7.06 3.37 13.37
C LEU A 132 -8.35 3.94 13.99
N GLY A 133 -9.52 3.43 13.59
CA GLY A 133 -10.79 3.84 14.20
C GLY A 133 -10.85 3.54 15.70
N LYS A 134 -10.28 2.42 16.16
CA LYS A 134 -10.16 2.11 17.60
C LYS A 134 -9.21 3.08 18.30
N LEU A 135 -8.06 3.37 17.70
CA LEU A 135 -7.08 4.31 18.24
C LEU A 135 -7.66 5.72 18.37
N LEU A 136 -8.33 6.24 17.33
CA LEU A 136 -8.97 7.55 17.33
C LEU A 136 -10.05 7.67 18.41
N ARG A 137 -10.86 6.62 18.61
CA ARG A 137 -11.87 6.62 19.69
C ARG A 137 -11.23 6.73 21.08
N ARG A 138 -10.12 6.02 21.32
CA ARG A 138 -9.39 6.12 22.60
C ARG A 138 -8.79 7.50 22.80
N ALA A 139 -8.10 8.04 21.79
CA ALA A 139 -7.54 9.39 21.85
C ALA A 139 -8.60 10.49 22.00
N THR A 140 -9.83 10.25 21.51
CA THR A 140 -10.99 11.13 21.73
C THR A 140 -11.48 11.05 23.17
N GLN A 141 -11.55 9.85 23.77
CA GLN A 141 -11.96 9.67 25.16
C GLN A 141 -11.02 10.39 26.14
N ASP A 142 -9.74 10.47 25.79
CA ASP A 142 -8.72 11.21 26.57
C ASP A 142 -8.73 12.73 26.28
N GLY A 143 -9.63 13.21 25.41
CA GLY A 143 -9.79 14.63 25.08
C GLY A 143 -8.73 15.21 24.15
N HIS A 144 -7.85 14.38 23.58
CA HIS A 144 -6.75 14.82 22.72
C HIS A 144 -7.16 15.05 21.26
N VAL A 145 -8.24 14.42 20.81
CA VAL A 145 -8.67 14.41 19.42
C VAL A 145 -10.16 14.75 19.31
N ARG A 146 -10.51 15.54 18.29
CA ARG A 146 -11.90 15.88 17.95
C ARG A 146 -12.70 14.63 17.57
N ALA A 147 -13.91 14.51 18.12
CA ALA A 147 -14.73 13.30 18.07
C ALA A 147 -15.31 12.95 16.69
N ASP A 148 -15.26 13.87 15.73
CA ASP A 148 -15.79 13.70 14.38
C ASP A 148 -14.77 13.12 13.39
N LEU A 149 -13.52 12.91 13.79
CA LEU A 149 -12.49 12.35 12.93
C LEU A 149 -12.69 10.86 12.66
N ARG A 150 -12.64 10.51 11.37
CA ARG A 150 -12.73 9.14 10.87
C ARG A 150 -11.41 8.72 10.24
N ALA A 151 -11.19 7.41 10.12
CA ALA A 151 -10.03 6.85 9.42
C ALA A 151 -9.89 7.38 7.98
N SER A 152 -11.02 7.61 7.29
CA SER A 152 -11.02 8.22 5.95
C SER A 152 -10.45 9.63 5.92
N ASP A 153 -10.67 10.42 6.97
CA ASP A 153 -10.16 11.80 7.04
C ASP A 153 -8.64 11.76 7.20
N ILE A 154 -8.14 10.85 8.03
CA ILE A 154 -6.71 10.61 8.18
C ILE A 154 -6.07 10.15 6.87
N ARG A 155 -6.68 9.21 6.12
CA ARG A 155 -6.16 8.77 4.81
C ARG A 155 -6.07 9.92 3.81
N ARG A 156 -7.10 10.79 3.75
CA ARG A 156 -7.10 12.00 2.91
C ARG A 156 -6.05 13.01 3.33
N LEU A 157 -5.87 13.24 4.64
CA LEU A 157 -4.83 14.13 5.15
C LEU A 157 -3.42 13.63 4.81
N LEU A 158 -3.16 12.33 4.92
CA LEU A 158 -1.89 11.74 4.51
C LEU A 158 -1.63 11.92 3.01
N GLY A 159 -2.64 11.67 2.17
CA GLY A 159 -2.57 11.90 0.72
C GLY A 159 -2.29 13.37 0.38
N GLY A 160 -3.11 14.29 0.91
CA GLY A 160 -2.98 15.73 0.67
C GLY A 160 -1.66 16.31 1.17
N THR A 161 -1.17 15.89 2.34
CA THR A 161 0.13 16.35 2.88
C THR A 161 1.28 15.88 1.99
N THR A 162 1.24 14.62 1.54
CA THR A 162 2.26 14.07 0.64
C THR A 162 2.26 14.80 -0.70
N HIS A 163 1.08 15.09 -1.25
CA HIS A 163 0.94 15.85 -2.48
C HIS A 163 1.51 17.27 -2.34
N ALA A 164 1.17 17.98 -1.27
CA ALA A 164 1.66 19.34 -1.00
C ALA A 164 3.20 19.39 -0.90
N LEU A 165 3.81 18.42 -0.23
CA LEU A 165 5.27 18.33 -0.08
C LEU A 165 5.99 18.03 -1.40
N ARG A 166 5.33 17.41 -2.37
CA ARG A 166 5.88 17.14 -3.72
C ARG A 166 5.65 18.29 -4.70
N CYS A 167 4.61 19.09 -4.48
CA CYS A 167 4.33 20.28 -5.29
C CYS A 167 5.08 21.54 -4.80
N GLY A 168 5.63 21.52 -3.59
CA GLY A 168 6.48 22.59 -3.08
C GLY A 168 7.75 22.75 -3.93
N PRO A 169 8.24 23.98 -4.16
CA PRO A 169 9.50 24.18 -4.85
C PRO A 169 10.64 23.53 -4.05
N HIS A 170 11.45 22.71 -4.73
CA HIS A 170 12.72 22.20 -4.21
C HIS A 170 13.77 23.30 -4.14
#